data_AF-A9CZL5-F1
#
_entry.id   AF-A9CZL5-F1
#
_cell.length_a   1.000
_cell.length_b   1.000
_cell.length_c   1.000
_cell.angle_alpha   90.00
_cell.angle_beta   90.00
_cell.angle_gamma   90.00
#
_symmetry.space_group_name_H-M   'P 1'
#
loop_
_entity.id
_entity.type
_entity.pdbx_description
1 polymer ?
#
loop_
_entity_poly.entity_id
_entity_poly.type
_entity_poly.pdbx_seq_one_letter_code
_entity_poly.pdbx_strand_id
1 'polypeptide(L)'
;MCEISIEGSDLVKLSPEALAMIEGVKAQMHSSIGQVVLAMSSVPRYRNHSLADLAHLVIDPLVRDCISIASAKPIEDADPETALAPAAIAIWASVSDQVDKKIKEQIEAGAFPVRLKVMDWKSGDRVWLLDIIAPNRDLATAMLVSFKQIAKAQPLNIHPIVAGLVDPEILEILMQADSAQEDPPLSALN
;
A
#
# COMPACT_ATOMS: atom_id res chain seq x y z
N MET A 1 6.27 -21.61 52.01
CA MET A 1 7.19 -21.20 50.93
C MET A 1 7.27 -22.36 49.97
N CYS A 2 6.68 -22.24 48.80
CA CYS A 2 6.75 -23.23 47.73
C CYS A 2 7.56 -22.56 46.61
N GLU A 3 8.81 -23.00 46.42
CA GLU A 3 9.63 -22.57 45.29
C GLU A 3 9.09 -23.30 44.05
N ILE A 4 8.54 -22.53 43.11
CA ILE A 4 8.23 -23.03 41.77
C ILE A 4 9.49 -22.77 40.94
N SER A 5 10.30 -23.82 40.78
CA SER A 5 11.34 -23.87 39.76
C SER A 5 10.67 -23.88 38.40
N ILE A 6 10.88 -22.82 37.61
CA ILE A 6 10.55 -22.82 36.18
C ILE A 6 11.68 -23.58 35.48
N GLU A 7 11.48 -24.87 35.26
CA GLU A 7 12.33 -25.68 34.39
C GLU A 7 12.14 -25.26 32.93
N GLY A 8 13.26 -25.00 32.26
CA GLY A 8 13.49 -25.28 30.85
C GLY A 8 12.57 -24.60 29.84
N SER A 9 12.99 -23.44 29.33
CA SER A 9 12.53 -22.98 28.02
C SER A 9 12.99 -23.99 26.96
N ASP A 10 12.12 -24.91 26.58
CA ASP A 10 12.23 -25.61 25.31
C ASP A 10 12.11 -24.55 24.20
N LEU A 11 13.27 -24.00 23.81
CA LEU A 11 13.42 -23.29 22.56
C LEU A 11 13.03 -24.29 21.47
N VAL A 12 11.83 -24.10 20.91
CA VAL A 12 11.35 -24.82 19.74
C VAL A 12 12.46 -24.77 18.68
N LYS A 13 13.18 -25.89 18.51
CA LYS A 13 14.22 -26.01 17.50
C LYS A 13 13.53 -26.03 16.13
N LEU A 14 13.51 -24.88 15.48
CA LEU A 14 13.00 -24.73 14.12
C LEU A 14 13.79 -25.66 13.18
N SER A 15 13.10 -26.32 12.25
CA SER A 15 13.76 -27.14 11.23
C SER A 15 14.62 -26.25 10.32
N PRO A 16 15.66 -26.81 9.67
CA PRO A 16 16.45 -26.06 8.69
C PRO A 16 15.61 -25.42 7.58
N GLU A 17 14.54 -26.11 7.15
CA GLU A 17 13.58 -25.59 6.16
C GLU A 17 12.80 -24.37 6.70
N ALA A 18 12.30 -24.44 7.94
CA ALA A 18 11.60 -23.32 8.56
C ALA A 18 12.53 -22.10 8.73
N LEU A 19 13.80 -22.32 9.09
CA LEU A 19 14.81 -21.26 9.17
C LEU A 19 15.05 -20.61 7.81
N ALA A 20 15.24 -21.40 6.75
CA ALA A 20 15.42 -20.88 5.39
C ALA A 20 14.20 -20.09 4.90
N MET A 21 12.98 -20.54 5.22
CA MET A 21 11.75 -19.80 4.92
C MET A 21 11.71 -18.45 5.64
N ILE A 22 12.04 -18.42 6.93
CA ILE A 22 12.08 -17.18 7.73
C ILE A 22 13.14 -16.21 7.17
N GLU A 23 14.32 -16.72 6.80
CA GLU A 23 15.37 -15.91 6.16
C GLU A 23 14.88 -15.30 4.83
N GLY A 24 14.21 -16.10 4.00
CA GLY A 24 13.62 -15.62 2.74
C GLY A 24 12.57 -14.53 2.95
N VAL A 25 11.63 -14.73 3.88
CA VAL A 25 10.61 -13.73 4.24
C VAL A 25 11.25 -12.45 4.76
N LYS A 26 12.27 -12.57 5.63
CA LYS A 26 13.01 -11.43 6.17
C LYS A 26 13.75 -10.66 5.07
N ALA A 27 14.41 -11.37 4.15
CA ALA A 27 15.11 -10.76 3.02
C ALA A 27 14.13 -10.00 2.10
N GLN A 28 12.97 -10.60 1.80
CA GLN A 28 11.93 -9.95 1.01
C GLN A 28 11.40 -8.69 1.71
N MET A 29 11.13 -8.76 3.01
CA MET A 29 10.69 -7.61 3.80
C MET A 29 11.71 -6.47 3.75
N HIS A 30 13.00 -6.78 3.98
CA HIS A 30 14.07 -5.79 3.89
C HIS A 30 14.17 -5.17 2.50
N SER A 31 14.06 -5.98 1.45
CA SER A 31 14.05 -5.52 0.06
C SER A 31 12.89 -4.55 -0.20
N SER A 32 11.68 -4.93 0.20
CA SER A 32 10.49 -4.09 0.03
C SER A 32 10.64 -2.75 0.76
N ILE A 33 11.15 -2.74 1.99
CA ILE A 33 11.43 -1.48 2.73
C ILE A 33 12.44 -0.63 1.96
N GLY A 34 13.54 -1.23 1.49
CA GLY A 34 14.57 -0.51 0.72
C GLY A 34 14.01 0.11 -0.56
N GLN A 35 13.19 -0.63 -1.30
CA GLN A 35 12.54 -0.14 -2.53
C GLN A 35 11.59 1.02 -2.25
N VAL A 36 10.76 0.93 -1.20
CA VAL A 36 9.84 2.00 -0.82
C VAL A 36 10.60 3.26 -0.39
N VAL A 37 11.61 3.12 0.47
CA VAL A 37 12.43 4.26 0.92
C VAL A 37 13.18 4.91 -0.23
N LEU A 38 13.70 4.12 -1.17
CA LEU A 38 14.35 4.64 -2.37
C LEU A 38 13.36 5.42 -3.24
N ALA A 39 12.15 4.89 -3.47
CA ALA A 39 11.10 5.61 -4.19
C ALA A 39 10.71 6.90 -3.47
N MET A 40 10.53 6.88 -2.14
CA MET A 40 10.25 8.07 -1.33
C MET A 40 11.33 9.15 -1.51
N SER A 41 12.60 8.75 -1.59
CA SER A 41 13.72 9.70 -1.75
C SER A 41 13.65 10.53 -3.04
N SER A 42 13.04 9.97 -4.10
CA SER A 42 12.85 10.65 -5.39
C SER A 42 11.69 11.66 -5.40
N VAL A 43 10.83 11.66 -4.38
CA VAL A 43 9.63 12.51 -4.34
C VAL A 43 9.76 13.61 -3.28
N PRO A 44 9.65 14.91 -3.65
CA PRO A 44 9.91 16.02 -2.72
C PRO A 44 9.12 15.98 -1.40
N ARG A 45 7.88 15.50 -1.41
CA ARG A 45 7.00 15.47 -0.21
C ARG A 45 7.51 14.58 0.92
N TYR A 46 8.43 13.66 0.64
CA TYR A 46 8.96 12.72 1.63
C TYR A 46 10.34 13.08 2.19
N ARG A 47 11.03 14.09 1.61
CA ARG A 47 12.43 14.41 1.96
C ARG A 47 12.69 14.73 3.43
N ASN A 48 11.68 15.22 4.14
CA ASN A 48 11.81 15.65 5.54
C ASN A 48 11.16 14.69 6.55
N HIS A 49 10.79 13.46 6.14
CA HIS A 49 10.25 12.48 7.07
C HIS A 49 11.36 11.85 7.92
N SER A 50 11.10 11.65 9.21
CA SER A 50 12.04 10.99 10.12
C SER A 50 12.02 9.47 9.91
N LEU A 51 13.06 8.78 10.37
CA LEU A 51 13.06 7.31 10.40
C LEU A 51 11.92 6.75 11.28
N ALA A 52 11.51 7.49 12.32
CA ALA A 52 10.39 7.10 13.17
C ALA A 52 9.06 7.12 12.40
N ASP A 53 8.90 8.02 11.43
CA ASP A 53 7.69 8.07 10.60
C ASP A 53 7.58 6.86 9.67
N LEU A 54 8.70 6.23 9.29
CA LEU A 54 8.69 5.03 8.43
C LEU A 54 7.92 3.86 9.07
N ALA A 55 7.88 3.79 10.40
CA ALA A 55 7.11 2.75 11.10
C ALA A 55 5.65 2.76 10.64
N HIS A 56 5.00 3.92 10.65
CA HIS A 56 3.59 4.04 10.28
C HIS A 56 3.37 4.14 8.76
N LEU A 57 4.35 4.66 8.01
CA LEU A 57 4.19 4.89 6.57
C LEU A 57 4.57 3.71 5.70
N VAL A 58 5.47 2.86 6.19
CA VAL A 58 6.02 1.75 5.42
C VAL A 58 5.81 0.44 6.16
N ILE A 59 6.20 0.35 7.44
CA ILE A 59 6.18 -0.94 8.15
C ILE A 59 4.75 -1.42 8.39
N ASP A 60 3.90 -0.59 8.99
CA ASP A 60 2.50 -0.92 9.27
C ASP A 60 1.71 -1.38 8.03
N PRO A 61 1.76 -0.69 6.87
CA PRO A 61 1.12 -1.19 5.66
C PRO A 61 1.82 -2.42 5.08
N LEU A 62 3.15 -2.52 5.13
CA LEU A 62 3.87 -3.67 4.56
C LEU A 62 3.48 -4.98 5.26
N VAL A 63 3.43 -4.99 6.60
CA VAL A 63 3.04 -6.19 7.36
C VAL A 63 1.57 -6.59 7.19
N ARG A 64 0.78 -5.76 6.50
CA ARG A 64 -0.64 -5.98 6.19
C ARG A 64 -0.88 -6.29 4.71
N ASP A 65 0.17 -6.48 3.92
CA ASP A 65 0.09 -6.62 2.46
C ASP A 65 -0.65 -5.44 1.80
N CYS A 66 -0.46 -4.25 2.38
CA CYS A 66 -1.07 -2.98 1.97
C CYS A 66 -0.11 -2.12 1.13
N ILE A 67 0.99 -2.71 0.65
CA ILE A 67 1.94 -2.09 -0.28
C ILE A 67 2.03 -2.96 -1.54
N SER A 68 1.85 -2.34 -2.71
CA SER A 68 2.16 -2.94 -4.01
C SER A 68 3.39 -2.25 -4.59
N ILE A 69 4.34 -3.05 -5.09
CA ILE A 69 5.60 -2.59 -5.67
C ILE A 69 5.64 -3.05 -7.13
N ALA A 70 5.67 -2.09 -8.06
CA ALA A 70 5.92 -2.34 -9.47
C ALA A 70 7.31 -1.83 -9.82
N SER A 71 8.25 -2.75 -9.97
CA SER A 71 9.55 -2.43 -10.55
C SER A 71 9.44 -2.46 -12.08
N ALA A 72 10.15 -1.57 -12.76
CA ALA A 72 10.43 -1.78 -14.18
C ALA A 72 11.13 -3.14 -14.28
N LYS A 73 10.50 -4.11 -14.96
CA LYS A 73 11.25 -5.32 -15.34
C LYS A 73 12.42 -4.83 -16.21
N PRO A 74 13.62 -5.41 -16.08
CA PRO A 74 14.64 -5.25 -17.09
C PRO A 74 14.04 -5.82 -18.37
N ILE A 75 13.53 -4.95 -19.24
CA ILE A 75 13.23 -5.34 -20.62
C ILE A 75 14.59 -5.47 -21.28
N GLU A 76 14.83 -6.52 -22.07
CA GLU A 76 16.12 -6.76 -22.74
C GLU A 76 16.58 -5.60 -23.66
N ASP A 77 15.73 -4.59 -23.88
CA ASP A 77 16.00 -3.36 -24.63
C ASP A 77 15.57 -2.07 -23.88
N ALA A 78 15.36 -2.12 -22.56
CA ALA A 78 15.08 -0.90 -21.79
C ALA A 78 16.33 -0.01 -21.74
N ASP A 79 16.15 1.29 -21.95
CA ASP A 79 17.18 2.30 -21.67
C ASP A 79 17.74 2.07 -20.25
N PRO A 80 19.08 2.02 -20.07
CA PRO A 80 19.72 1.92 -18.75
C PRO A 80 19.14 2.86 -17.69
N GLU A 81 18.69 4.07 -18.06
CA GLU A 81 18.02 4.98 -17.13
C GLU A 81 16.69 4.43 -16.60
N THR A 82 15.94 3.72 -17.45
CA THR A 82 14.66 3.10 -17.08
C THR A 82 14.86 1.88 -16.18
N ALA A 83 15.95 1.11 -16.41
CA ALA A 83 16.30 -0.02 -15.55
C ALA A 83 16.78 0.40 -14.15
N LEU A 84 17.29 1.63 -14.02
CA LEU A 84 17.74 2.22 -12.76
C LEU A 84 16.66 3.07 -12.06
N ALA A 85 15.50 3.26 -12.69
CA ALA A 85 14.41 4.04 -12.13
C ALA A 85 13.89 3.40 -10.83
N PRO A 86 13.62 4.19 -9.77
CA PRO A 86 12.99 3.68 -8.56
C PRO A 86 11.65 2.98 -8.88
N ALA A 87 11.34 1.92 -8.13
CA ALA A 87 10.07 1.23 -8.28
C ALA A 87 8.89 2.18 -8.03
N ALA A 88 7.80 2.00 -8.78
CA ALA A 88 6.53 2.62 -8.47
C ALA A 88 5.88 1.87 -7.31
N ILE A 89 5.31 2.60 -6.35
CA ILE A 89 4.71 2.05 -5.13
C ILE A 89 3.26 2.52 -5.03
N ALA A 90 2.34 1.62 -4.72
CA ALA A 90 0.99 1.97 -4.27
C ALA A 90 0.80 1.57 -2.81
N ILE A 91 0.30 2.49 -2.00
CA ILE A 91 -0.07 2.26 -0.60
C ILE A 91 -1.58 2.32 -0.49
N TRP A 92 -2.19 1.28 0.08
CA TRP A 92 -3.64 1.12 0.09
C TRP A 92 -4.13 0.52 1.39
N ALA A 93 -5.44 0.58 1.63
CA ALA A 93 -6.09 -0.04 2.78
C ALA A 93 -7.46 -0.60 2.39
N SER A 94 -7.93 -1.62 3.10
CA SER A 94 -9.32 -2.05 3.08
C SER A 94 -9.92 -1.83 4.47
N VAL A 95 -10.91 -0.95 4.56
CA VAL A 95 -11.27 -0.35 5.84
C VAL A 95 -12.75 -0.47 6.15
N SER A 96 -13.08 -0.45 7.44
CA SER A 96 -14.46 -0.35 7.91
C SER A 96 -15.04 1.04 7.66
N ASP A 97 -16.36 1.18 7.72
CA ASP A 97 -17.06 2.47 7.63
C ASP A 97 -16.55 3.51 8.65
N GLN A 98 -16.17 3.05 9.85
CA GLN A 98 -15.65 3.94 10.89
C GLN A 98 -14.28 4.51 10.51
N VAL A 99 -13.43 3.68 9.91
CA VAL A 99 -12.09 4.09 9.48
C VAL A 99 -12.16 4.92 8.20
N ASP A 100 -13.06 4.62 7.28
CA ASP A 100 -13.36 5.44 6.09
C ASP A 100 -13.67 6.90 6.47
N LYS A 101 -14.53 7.11 7.47
CA LYS A 101 -14.83 8.45 7.99
C LYS A 101 -13.58 9.16 8.51
N LYS A 102 -12.75 8.46 9.28
CA LYS A 102 -11.49 9.02 9.82
C LYS A 102 -10.49 9.39 8.71
N ILE A 103 -10.45 8.61 7.63
CA ILE A 103 -9.60 8.92 6.47
C ILE A 103 -10.11 10.22 5.84
N LYS A 104 -11.41 10.33 5.58
CA LYS A 104 -12.03 11.55 5.03
C LYS A 104 -11.78 12.77 5.91
N GLU A 105 -11.96 12.65 7.22
CA GLU A 105 -11.68 13.73 8.19
C GLU A 105 -10.21 14.17 8.16
N GLN A 106 -9.25 13.24 8.06
CA GLN A 106 -7.83 13.56 7.91
C GLN A 106 -7.55 14.30 6.59
N ILE A 107 -8.15 13.85 5.49
CA ILE A 107 -8.03 14.48 4.17
C ILE A 107 -8.57 15.91 4.20
N GLU A 108 -9.76 16.11 4.76
CA GLU A 108 -10.39 17.42 4.91
C GLU A 108 -9.55 18.38 5.79
N ALA A 109 -8.88 17.83 6.82
CA ALA A 109 -7.94 18.58 7.65
C ALA A 109 -6.59 18.86 6.96
N GLY A 110 -6.38 18.39 5.73
CA GLY A 110 -5.13 18.53 4.99
C GLY A 110 -3.98 17.68 5.55
N ALA A 111 -4.28 16.68 6.37
CA ALA A 111 -3.28 15.79 6.94
C ALA A 111 -2.79 14.81 5.86
N PHE A 112 -1.53 14.93 5.49
CA PHE A 112 -0.85 13.97 4.64
C PHE A 112 0.55 13.68 5.21
N PRO A 113 1.00 12.42 5.22
CA PRO A 113 0.27 11.19 4.84
C PRO A 113 -0.84 10.79 5.84
N VAL A 114 -1.84 10.04 5.36
CA VAL A 114 -2.91 9.47 6.20
C VAL A 114 -2.33 8.49 7.21
N ARG A 115 -2.67 8.65 8.49
CA ARG A 115 -2.21 7.77 9.57
C ARG A 115 -3.33 6.86 10.04
N LEU A 116 -3.07 5.56 10.03
CA LEU A 116 -3.98 4.51 10.49
C LEU A 116 -3.33 3.74 11.64
N LYS A 117 -4.16 3.17 12.52
CA LYS A 117 -3.65 2.17 13.47
C LYS A 117 -3.32 0.89 12.71
N VAL A 118 -2.41 0.09 13.24
CA VAL A 118 -1.98 -1.19 12.63
C VAL A 118 -3.15 -2.11 12.27
N MET A 119 -4.22 -2.13 13.06
CA MET A 119 -5.41 -2.96 12.82
C MET A 119 -6.40 -2.33 11.82
N ASP A 120 -6.29 -1.02 11.57
CA ASP A 120 -7.24 -0.29 10.73
C ASP A 120 -6.99 -0.51 9.22
N TRP A 121 -5.75 -0.84 8.83
CA TRP A 121 -5.32 -1.09 7.44
C TRP A 121 -6.12 -2.18 6.69
N LYS A 122 -6.64 -3.17 7.42
CA LYS A 122 -7.44 -4.32 6.93
C LYS A 122 -8.67 -4.52 7.80
N SER A 123 -9.42 -3.44 8.06
CA SER A 123 -10.56 -3.44 9.00
C SER A 123 -11.92 -3.64 8.36
N GLY A 124 -12.03 -3.67 7.03
CA GLY A 124 -13.30 -3.88 6.32
C GLY A 124 -13.15 -3.89 4.81
N ASP A 125 -14.25 -3.64 4.11
CA ASP A 125 -14.37 -3.85 2.65
C ASP A 125 -14.21 -2.57 1.81
N ARG A 126 -14.16 -1.38 2.43
CA ARG A 126 -13.94 -0.15 1.66
C ARG A 126 -12.49 -0.04 1.24
N VAL A 127 -12.23 -0.15 -0.06
CA VAL A 127 -10.87 -0.03 -0.59
C VAL A 127 -10.50 1.45 -0.75
N TRP A 128 -9.35 1.82 -0.23
CA TRP A 128 -8.72 3.13 -0.36
C TRP A 128 -7.34 3.00 -0.98
N LEU A 129 -7.09 3.76 -2.05
CA LEU A 129 -5.75 4.06 -2.54
C LEU A 129 -5.27 5.36 -1.90
N LEU A 130 -4.34 5.24 -0.95
CA LEU A 130 -3.91 6.34 -0.08
C LEU A 130 -2.73 7.11 -0.66
N ASP A 131 -1.80 6.42 -1.32
CA ASP A 131 -0.70 7.09 -2.02
C ASP A 131 -0.19 6.29 -3.22
N ILE A 132 0.38 7.01 -4.19
CA ILE A 132 1.23 6.48 -5.24
C ILE A 132 2.57 7.23 -5.20
N ILE A 133 3.66 6.47 -5.02
CA ILE A 133 5.02 6.97 -5.06
C ILE A 133 5.64 6.52 -6.38
N ALA A 134 5.78 7.47 -7.31
CA ALA A 134 6.36 7.23 -8.61
C ALA A 134 7.19 8.44 -9.04
N PRO A 135 8.25 8.26 -9.84
CA PRO A 135 9.12 9.37 -10.25
C PRO A 135 8.48 10.25 -11.33
N ASN A 136 7.46 9.77 -12.04
CA ASN A 136 6.74 10.52 -13.07
C ASN A 136 5.25 10.12 -13.15
N ARG A 137 4.47 10.91 -13.90
CA ARG A 137 3.01 10.74 -14.07
C ARG A 137 2.65 9.44 -14.79
N ASP A 138 3.44 9.02 -15.77
CA ASP A 138 3.15 7.82 -16.57
C ASP A 138 3.23 6.56 -15.71
N LEU A 139 4.28 6.43 -14.90
CA LEU A 139 4.42 5.32 -13.95
C LEU A 139 3.36 5.39 -12.84
N ALA A 140 2.99 6.59 -12.38
CA ALA A 140 1.89 6.73 -11.43
C ALA A 140 0.56 6.24 -12.01
N THR A 141 0.29 6.57 -13.27
CA THR A 141 -0.93 6.17 -13.99
C THR A 141 -0.95 4.68 -14.27
N ALA A 142 0.17 4.09 -14.69
CA ALA A 142 0.31 2.65 -14.87
C ALA A 142 0.10 1.88 -13.56
N MET A 143 0.60 2.42 -12.43
CA MET A 143 0.36 1.85 -11.11
C MET A 143 -1.13 1.92 -10.72
N LEU A 144 -1.82 3.03 -10.98
CA LEU A 144 -3.26 3.15 -10.72
C LEU A 144 -4.06 2.09 -11.50
N VAL A 145 -3.78 1.93 -12.79
CA VAL A 145 -4.43 0.93 -13.65
C VAL A 145 -4.17 -0.49 -13.12
N SER A 146 -2.92 -0.80 -12.78
CA SER A 146 -2.52 -2.09 -12.23
C SER A 146 -3.20 -2.36 -10.89
N PHE A 147 -3.31 -1.34 -10.03
CA PHE A 147 -3.95 -1.46 -8.73
C PHE A 147 -5.45 -1.71 -8.84
N LYS A 148 -6.16 -1.08 -9.79
CA LYS A 148 -7.60 -1.33 -9.98
C LYS A 148 -7.90 -2.81 -10.30
N GLN A 149 -7.01 -3.49 -11.02
CA GLN A 149 -7.11 -4.93 -11.25
C GLN A 149 -7.00 -5.74 -9.94
N ILE A 150 -6.23 -5.26 -8.97
CA ILE A 150 -6.02 -5.88 -7.65
C ILE A 150 -7.20 -5.59 -6.70
N ALA A 151 -7.77 -4.39 -6.75
CA ALA A 151 -8.89 -3.96 -5.89
C ALA A 151 -10.19 -4.76 -6.14
N LYS A 152 -10.26 -5.53 -7.25
CA LYS A 152 -11.45 -6.24 -7.74
C LYS A 152 -12.61 -5.26 -7.96
N ALA A 153 -13.83 -5.75 -8.24
CA ALA A 153 -15.03 -4.94 -8.52
C ALA A 153 -15.58 -4.16 -7.29
N GLN A 154 -14.71 -3.82 -6.32
CA GLN A 154 -15.09 -3.00 -5.18
C GLN A 154 -14.94 -1.51 -5.55
N PRO A 155 -15.88 -0.67 -5.09
CA PRO A 155 -15.74 0.78 -5.18
C PRO A 155 -14.41 1.23 -4.57
N LEU A 156 -13.59 1.89 -5.39
CA LEU A 156 -12.26 2.34 -5.05
C LEU A 156 -12.30 3.82 -4.67
N ASN A 157 -11.99 4.12 -3.42
CA ASN A 157 -11.76 5.48 -2.97
C ASN A 157 -10.30 5.88 -3.24
N ILE A 158 -10.08 7.10 -3.72
CA ILE A 158 -8.75 7.60 -4.10
C ILE A 158 -8.46 8.88 -3.33
N HIS A 159 -7.30 8.93 -2.67
CA HIS A 159 -6.86 10.14 -1.99
C HIS A 159 -6.62 11.29 -3.00
N PRO A 160 -7.04 12.54 -2.71
CA PRO A 160 -6.91 13.66 -3.67
C PRO A 160 -5.49 13.90 -4.19
N ILE A 161 -4.47 13.65 -3.35
CA ILE A 161 -3.07 13.72 -3.79
C ILE A 161 -2.79 12.76 -4.96
N VAL A 162 -3.34 11.54 -4.92
CA VAL A 162 -3.16 10.54 -5.98
C VAL A 162 -3.88 10.98 -7.24
N ALA A 163 -5.10 11.51 -7.10
CA ALA A 163 -5.85 12.06 -8.21
C ALA A 163 -5.07 13.18 -8.96
N GLY A 164 -4.29 13.99 -8.23
CA GLY A 164 -3.42 15.02 -8.83
C GLY A 164 -2.14 14.50 -9.49
N LEU A 165 -1.73 13.25 -9.21
CA LEU A 165 -0.47 12.66 -9.69
C LEU A 165 -0.60 11.82 -10.95
N VAL A 166 -1.82 11.42 -11.31
CA VAL A 166 -2.13 10.53 -12.43
C VAL A 166 -2.73 11.30 -13.61
N ASP A 167 -2.80 10.66 -14.77
CA ASP A 167 -3.54 11.20 -15.91
C ASP A 167 -5.04 11.36 -15.57
N PRO A 168 -5.62 12.56 -15.75
CA PRO A 168 -7.01 12.84 -15.37
C PRO A 168 -8.02 12.11 -16.25
N GLU A 169 -7.74 11.89 -17.53
CA GLU A 169 -8.65 11.18 -18.44
C GLU A 169 -8.72 9.70 -18.05
N ILE A 170 -7.57 9.09 -17.78
CA ILE A 170 -7.51 7.70 -17.31
C ILE A 170 -8.20 7.54 -15.96
N LEU A 171 -7.98 8.48 -15.03
CA LEU A 171 -8.65 8.47 -13.73
C LEU A 171 -10.17 8.51 -13.90
N GLU A 172 -10.68 9.40 -14.74
CA GLU A 172 -12.12 9.54 -14.97
C GLU A 172 -12.72 8.26 -15.57
N ILE A 173 -12.08 7.66 -16.57
CA ILE A 173 -12.52 6.38 -17.16
C ILE A 173 -12.63 5.30 -16.09
N LEU A 174 -11.62 5.19 -15.21
CA LEU A 174 -11.60 4.19 -14.15
C LEU A 174 -12.67 4.44 -13.08
N MET A 175 -12.98 5.70 -12.77
CA MET A 175 -14.02 6.07 -11.81
C MET A 175 -15.43 5.86 -12.36
N GLN A 176 -15.66 6.17 -13.64
CA GLN A 176 -16.94 5.91 -14.31
C GLN A 176 -17.24 4.41 -14.37
N ALA A 177 -16.23 3.59 -14.68
CA ALA A 177 -16.37 2.13 -14.67
C ALA A 177 -16.75 1.57 -13.29
N ASP A 178 -16.32 2.23 -12.21
CA ASP A 178 -16.65 1.84 -10.84
C ASP A 178 -18.10 2.18 -10.49
N SER A 179 -18.56 3.37 -10.85
CA SER A 179 -19.94 3.81 -10.62
C SER A 179 -20.98 3.00 -11.39
N ALA A 180 -20.60 2.39 -12.51
CA ALA A 180 -21.48 1.54 -13.30
C ALA A 180 -21.63 0.10 -12.73
N GLN A 181 -20.85 -0.27 -11.71
CA GLN A 181 -20.87 -1.58 -11.06
C GLN A 181 -21.68 -1.62 -9.75
N GLU A 182 -22.12 -0.47 -9.22
CA GLU A 182 -23.13 -0.43 -8.15
C GLU A 182 -24.50 -0.81 -8.72
N ASP A 183 -25.05 -1.96 -8.32
CA ASP A 183 -26.35 -2.51 -8.76
C ASP A 183 -27.46 -1.43 -8.81
N PRO A 184 -28.40 -1.50 -9.78
CA PRO A 184 -29.49 -0.53 -9.86
C PRO A 184 -30.34 -0.55 -8.59
N PRO A 185 -30.88 0.61 -8.15
CA PRO A 185 -31.64 0.68 -6.92
C PRO A 185 -32.84 -0.28 -6.98
N LEU A 186 -33.05 -1.03 -5.90
CA LEU A 186 -34.19 -1.94 -5.65
C LEU A 186 -35.57 -1.28 -5.82
N SER A 187 -35.63 0.03 -6.08
CA SER A 187 -36.84 0.76 -6.48
C SER A 187 -37.27 0.52 -7.94
N ALA A 188 -36.49 -0.18 -8.76
CA ALA A 188 -36.86 -0.51 -10.14
C ALA A 188 -37.69 -1.81 -10.27
N LEU A 189 -38.03 -2.45 -9.15
CA LEU A 189 -38.93 -3.61 -9.09
C LEU A 189 -40.10 -3.27 -8.16
N ASN A 190 -41.06 -2.46 -8.63
CA ASN A 190 -42.49 -2.50 -8.29
C ASN A 190 -43.27 -1.45 -9.07
#